data_AF-A0A2N2UIT5-F1
#
_entry.id   AF-A0A2N2UIT5-F1
#
_cell.length_a   1.000
_cell.length_b   1.000
_cell.length_c   1.000
_cell.angle_alpha   90.00
_cell.angle_beta   90.00
_cell.angle_gamma   90.00
#
_symmetry.space_group_name_H-M   'P 1'
#
loop_
_entity.id
_entity.type
_entity.pdbx_description
1 polymer ?
#
loop_
_entity_poly.entity_id
_entity_poly.type
_entity_poly.pdbx_seq_one_letter_code
_entity_poly.pdbx_strand_id
1 'polypeptide(L)'
;MLPDAAPALSLEWSTLQDNHERYERGLMWLKLLSVTLSAIALISGNAAHWMAFLVAVLWGQEAILRTFQARLSVRILRIEALVREGADTSAACQLHSEWEAARGSTAGLIVEYARNALRPTVAFPHAVLVLALGGMSLLD
;
A
#
# COMPACT_ATOMS: atom_id res chain seq x y z
N MET A 1 -6.44 20.76 -11.50
CA MET A 1 -5.90 20.78 -12.87
C MET A 1 -4.55 21.48 -12.78
N LEU A 2 -3.49 20.86 -13.31
CA LEU A 2 -2.16 21.49 -13.29
C LEU A 2 -2.16 22.64 -14.32
N PRO A 3 -1.92 23.90 -13.90
CA PRO A 3 -1.81 24.99 -14.86
C PRO A 3 -0.62 24.74 -15.79
N ASP A 4 -0.77 25.10 -17.07
CA ASP A 4 0.27 25.02 -18.10
C ASP A 4 0.77 23.60 -18.49
N ALA A 5 0.14 22.55 -17.96
CA ALA A 5 0.47 21.16 -18.30
C ALA A 5 -0.12 20.72 -19.65
N ALA A 6 0.62 19.89 -20.38
CA ALA A 6 0.07 19.16 -21.53
C ALA A 6 -1.19 18.36 -21.10
N PRO A 7 -2.27 18.32 -21.91
CA PRO A 7 -3.54 17.73 -21.49
C PRO A 7 -3.43 16.28 -20.99
N ALA A 8 -2.59 15.47 -21.63
CA ALA A 8 -2.37 14.08 -21.24
C ALA A 8 -1.67 13.95 -19.88
N LEU A 9 -0.70 14.81 -19.57
CA LEU A 9 -0.02 14.84 -18.27
C LEU A 9 -0.99 15.27 -17.16
N SER A 10 -1.83 16.28 -17.41
CA SER A 10 -2.84 16.71 -16.42
C SER A 10 -3.88 15.61 -16.16
N LEU A 11 -4.31 14.88 -17.21
CA LEU A 11 -5.24 13.76 -17.07
C LEU A 11 -4.59 12.63 -16.26
N GLU A 12 -3.39 12.20 -16.66
CA GLU A 12 -2.64 11.16 -15.96
C GLU A 12 -2.45 11.51 -14.49
N TRP A 13 -1.99 12.72 -14.17
CA TRP A 13 -1.82 13.18 -12.79
C TRP A 13 -3.11 13.06 -11.98
N SER A 14 -4.24 13.54 -12.51
CA SER A 14 -5.52 13.47 -11.80
C SER A 14 -6.00 12.03 -11.58
N THR A 15 -5.81 11.14 -12.56
CA THR A 15 -6.17 9.73 -12.46
C THR A 15 -5.31 9.02 -11.43
N LEU A 16 -4.01 9.30 -11.40
CA LEU A 16 -3.09 8.72 -10.41
C LEU A 16 -3.38 9.24 -9.01
N GLN A 17 -3.72 10.52 -8.84
CA GLN A 17 -4.14 11.08 -7.55
C GLN A 17 -5.41 10.40 -7.02
N ASP A 18 -6.46 10.27 -7.84
CA ASP A 18 -7.69 9.56 -7.41
C ASP A 18 -7.39 8.10 -7.04
N ASN A 19 -6.58 7.41 -7.83
CA ASN A 19 -6.17 6.04 -7.54
C ASN A 19 -5.34 5.93 -6.25
N HIS A 20 -4.44 6.89 -6.00
CA HIS A 20 -3.65 6.95 -4.78
C HIS A 20 -4.55 7.08 -3.54
N GLU A 21 -5.55 7.98 -3.60
CA GLU A 21 -6.55 8.16 -2.55
C GLU A 21 -7.47 6.93 -2.37
N ARG A 22 -7.80 6.23 -3.46
CA ARG A 22 -8.53 4.95 -3.39
C ARG A 22 -7.74 3.89 -2.63
N TYR A 23 -6.42 3.81 -2.83
CA TYR A 23 -5.57 2.91 -2.06
C TYR A 23 -5.60 3.25 -0.57
N GLU A 24 -5.47 4.52 -0.16
CA GLU A 24 -5.57 4.90 1.27
C GLU A 24 -6.91 4.48 1.88
N ARG A 25 -8.03 4.68 1.18
CA ARG A 25 -9.33 4.20 1.65
C ARG A 25 -9.37 2.68 1.82
N GLY A 26 -8.82 1.93 0.86
CA GLY A 26 -8.72 0.47 0.94
C GLY A 26 -7.83 0.00 2.11
N LEU A 27 -6.71 0.67 2.33
CA LEU A 27 -5.80 0.40 3.46
C LEU A 27 -6.50 0.63 4.81
N MET A 28 -7.37 1.64 4.91
CA MET A 28 -8.15 1.88 6.13
C MET A 28 -9.19 0.78 6.37
N TRP A 29 -9.86 0.29 5.32
CA TRP A 29 -10.78 -0.85 5.43
C TRP A 29 -10.08 -2.13 5.88
N LEU A 30 -8.86 -2.40 5.39
CA LEU A 30 -8.07 -3.55 5.83
C LEU A 30 -7.75 -3.47 7.33
N LYS A 31 -7.35 -2.31 7.83
CA LYS A 31 -7.10 -2.12 9.27
C LYS A 31 -8.35 -2.37 10.10
N LEU A 32 -9.49 -1.84 9.66
CA LEU A 32 -10.76 -2.03 10.36
C LEU A 32 -11.16 -3.52 10.37
N LEU A 33 -10.95 -4.23 9.26
CA LEU A 33 -11.18 -5.67 9.19
C LEU A 33 -10.26 -6.44 10.15
N SER A 34 -8.97 -6.12 10.19
CA SER A 34 -8.00 -6.71 11.14
C SER A 34 -8.43 -6.53 12.59
N VAL A 35 -8.85 -5.31 12.96
CA VAL A 35 -9.37 -5.00 14.31
C VAL A 35 -10.64 -5.78 14.60
N THR A 36 -11.57 -5.86 13.64
CA THR A 36 -12.85 -6.56 13.79
C THR A 36 -12.65 -8.05 14.02
N LEU A 37 -11.82 -8.70 13.20
CA LEU A 37 -11.49 -10.13 13.36
C LEU A 37 -10.83 -10.40 14.71
N SER A 38 -9.91 -9.52 15.12
CA SER A 38 -9.24 -9.64 16.42
C SER A 38 -10.22 -9.50 17.58
N ALA A 39 -11.14 -8.53 17.52
CA ALA A 39 -12.17 -8.35 18.54
C ALA A 39 -13.09 -9.57 18.65
N ILE A 40 -13.52 -10.15 17.53
CA ILE A 40 -14.32 -11.38 17.51
C ILE A 40 -13.58 -12.54 18.20
N ALA A 41 -12.29 -12.72 17.91
CA ALA A 41 -11.46 -13.76 18.51
C ALA A 41 -11.34 -13.60 20.04
N LEU A 42 -11.08 -12.36 20.49
CA LEU A 42 -10.93 -12.05 21.91
C LEU A 42 -12.23 -12.27 22.69
N ILE A 43 -13.39 -11.95 22.08
CA ILE A 43 -14.70 -12.15 22.72
C ILE A 43 -15.12 -13.62 22.72
N SER A 44 -14.85 -14.35 21.62
CA SER A 44 -15.27 -15.75 21.49
C SER A 44 -14.41 -16.71 22.31
N GLY A 45 -13.18 -16.32 22.67
CA GLY A 45 -12.26 -17.18 23.42
C GLY A 45 -11.72 -18.36 22.62
N ASN A 46 -11.92 -18.40 21.30
CA ASN A 46 -11.56 -19.55 20.47
C ASN A 46 -10.95 -19.12 19.14
N ALA A 47 -10.15 -20.00 18.54
CA ALA A 47 -9.50 -19.81 17.25
C ALA A 47 -8.52 -18.63 17.18
N ALA A 48 -7.98 -18.18 18.33
CA ALA A 48 -7.00 -17.09 18.40
C ALA A 48 -5.80 -17.31 17.45
N HIS A 49 -5.29 -18.54 17.37
CA HIS A 49 -4.25 -18.95 16.41
C HIS A 49 -4.63 -18.68 14.95
N TRP A 50 -5.84 -19.06 14.54
CA TRP A 50 -6.33 -18.86 13.17
C TRP A 50 -6.57 -17.39 12.87
N MET A 51 -7.08 -16.63 13.85
CA MET A 51 -7.29 -15.19 13.70
C MET A 51 -5.97 -14.43 13.63
N ALA A 52 -4.95 -14.82 14.41
CA ALA A 52 -3.59 -14.28 14.30
C ALA A 52 -3.02 -14.52 12.90
N PHE A 53 -3.19 -15.72 12.34
CA PHE A 53 -2.78 -16.03 10.97
C PHE A 53 -3.50 -15.17 9.93
N LEU A 54 -4.82 -15.02 10.03
CA LEU A 54 -5.59 -14.17 9.11
C LEU A 54 -5.15 -12.70 9.20
N VAL A 55 -4.92 -12.16 10.41
CA VAL A 55 -4.41 -10.80 10.59
C VAL A 55 -3.00 -10.66 9.97
N ALA A 56 -2.15 -11.67 10.07
CA ALA A 56 -0.83 -11.67 9.41
C ALA A 56 -0.96 -11.68 7.87
N VAL A 57 -1.94 -12.37 7.31
CA VAL A 57 -2.26 -12.30 5.87
C VAL A 57 -2.73 -10.90 5.48
N LEU A 58 -3.63 -10.28 6.26
CA LEU A 58 -4.08 -8.90 6.04
C LEU A 58 -2.92 -7.90 6.13
N TRP A 59 -1.96 -8.11 7.04
CA TRP A 59 -0.73 -7.32 7.12
C TRP A 59 0.10 -7.40 5.84
N GLY A 60 0.29 -8.62 5.31
CA GLY A 60 0.98 -8.82 4.03
C GLY A 60 0.26 -8.15 2.87
N GLN A 61 -1.07 -8.23 2.82
CA GLN A 61 -1.88 -7.54 1.82
C GLN A 61 -1.73 -6.02 1.92
N GLU A 62 -1.71 -5.46 3.14
CA GLU A 62 -1.46 -4.04 3.35
C GLU A 62 -0.09 -3.62 2.78
N ALA A 63 0.95 -4.41 3.02
CA ALA A 63 2.29 -4.14 2.49
C ALA A 63 2.33 -4.13 0.95
N ILE A 64 1.60 -5.05 0.30
CA ILE A 64 1.47 -5.11 -1.16
C ILE A 64 0.76 -3.86 -1.68
N LEU A 65 -0.37 -3.47 -1.09
CA LEU A 65 -1.11 -2.28 -1.50
C LEU A 65 -0.30 -0.99 -1.30
N ARG A 66 0.41 -0.86 -0.16
CA ARG A 66 1.35 0.25 0.08
C ARG A 66 2.47 0.31 -0.95
N THR A 67 2.90 -0.84 -1.46
CA THR A 67 3.92 -0.90 -2.51
C THR A 67 3.38 -0.37 -3.84
N PHE A 68 2.17 -0.76 -4.23
CA PHE A 68 1.53 -0.19 -5.42
C PHE A 68 1.29 1.30 -5.26
N GLN A 69 0.73 1.72 -4.13
CA GLN A 69 0.53 3.13 -3.80
C GLN A 69 1.82 3.95 -3.91
N ALA A 70 2.95 3.44 -3.41
CA ALA A 70 4.25 4.10 -3.50
C ALA A 70 4.71 4.30 -4.96
N ARG A 71 4.44 3.33 -5.85
CA ARG A 71 4.75 3.46 -7.29
C ARG A 71 3.93 4.57 -7.94
N LEU A 72 2.65 4.69 -7.56
CA LEU A 72 1.81 5.82 -8.01
C LEU A 72 2.39 7.15 -7.53
N SER A 73 2.81 7.25 -6.27
CA SER A 73 3.43 8.47 -5.73
C SER A 73 4.68 8.90 -6.49
N VAL A 74 5.56 7.95 -6.81
CA VAL A 74 6.78 8.24 -7.59
C VAL A 74 6.41 8.83 -8.95
N ARG A 75 5.43 8.24 -9.64
CA ARG A 75 4.98 8.74 -10.94
C ARG A 75 4.28 10.10 -10.84
N ILE A 76 3.46 10.33 -9.82
CA ILE A 76 2.82 11.63 -9.57
C ILE A 76 3.88 12.72 -9.45
N LEU A 77 4.91 12.51 -8.62
CA LEU A 77 6.02 13.45 -8.46
C LEU A 77 6.81 13.64 -9.76
N ARG A 78 6.98 12.58 -10.55
CA ARG A 78 7.63 12.68 -11.87
C ARG A 78 6.82 13.53 -12.84
N ILE A 79 5.49 13.40 -12.87
CA ILE A 79 4.63 14.25 -13.70
C ILE A 79 4.72 15.71 -13.27
N GLU A 80 4.74 16.00 -11.96
CA GLU A 80 4.92 17.37 -11.46
C GLU A 80 6.26 17.99 -11.90
N ALA A 81 7.33 17.19 -11.95
CA ALA A 81 8.61 17.61 -12.51
C ALA A 81 8.52 17.86 -14.03
N LEU A 82 7.92 16.93 -14.79
CA LEU A 82 7.74 17.04 -16.24
C LEU A 82 6.93 18.28 -16.64
N VAL A 83 5.88 18.60 -15.89
CA VAL A 83 5.09 19.82 -16.10
C VAL A 83 5.93 21.07 -15.86
N ARG A 84 6.76 21.08 -14.80
CA ARG A 84 7.68 22.19 -14.53
C ARG A 84 8.75 22.36 -15.61
N GLU A 85 9.16 21.26 -16.22
CA GLU A 85 10.13 21.22 -17.33
C GLU A 85 9.51 21.56 -18.69
N GLY A 86 8.19 21.75 -18.78
CA GLY A 86 7.50 22.03 -20.04
C GLY A 86 7.44 20.83 -20.99
N ALA A 87 7.43 19.61 -20.44
CA ALA A 87 7.36 18.39 -21.24
C ALA A 87 6.04 18.30 -22.02
N ASP A 88 6.11 17.67 -23.19
CA ASP A 88 4.95 17.47 -24.06
C ASP A 88 4.12 16.22 -23.67
N THR A 89 3.05 15.99 -24.44
CA THR A 89 2.15 14.84 -24.27
C THR A 89 2.85 13.48 -24.40
N SER A 90 3.97 13.37 -25.11
CA SER A 90 4.67 12.09 -25.29
C SER A 90 5.26 11.53 -23.99
N ALA A 91 5.51 12.40 -23.00
CA ALA A 91 5.99 12.03 -21.69
C ALA A 91 4.91 11.44 -20.76
N ALA A 92 3.64 11.47 -21.16
CA ALA A 92 2.53 10.89 -20.41
C ALA A 92 2.46 9.35 -20.55
N CYS A 93 1.69 8.73 -19.66
CA CYS A 93 1.37 7.30 -19.65
C CYS A 93 2.59 6.37 -19.48
N GLN A 94 3.64 6.83 -18.80
CA GLN A 94 4.89 6.06 -18.63
C GLN A 94 4.97 5.33 -17.27
N LEU A 95 3.86 5.19 -16.53
CA LEU A 95 3.84 4.55 -15.20
C LEU A 95 4.50 3.16 -15.21
N HIS A 96 4.13 2.31 -16.18
CA HIS A 96 4.60 0.93 -16.22
C HIS A 96 5.96 0.78 -16.88
N SER A 97 6.24 1.53 -17.94
CA SER A 97 7.53 1.51 -18.64
C SER A 97 8.65 2.02 -17.74
N GLU A 98 8.45 3.15 -17.03
CA GLU A 98 9.42 3.67 -16.06
C GLU A 98 9.62 2.71 -14.90
N TRP A 99 8.54 2.10 -14.39
CA TRP A 99 8.65 1.10 -13.35
C TRP A 99 9.40 -0.14 -13.81
N GLU A 100 9.12 -0.67 -15.00
CA GLU A 100 9.78 -1.86 -15.55
C GLU A 100 11.29 -1.63 -15.70
N ALA A 101 11.68 -0.45 -16.19
CA ALA A 101 13.07 -0.06 -16.29
C ALA A 101 13.78 0.06 -14.92
N ALA A 102 13.05 0.44 -13.86
CA ALA A 102 13.60 0.67 -12.52
C ALA A 102 13.39 -0.49 -11.52
N ARG A 103 12.57 -1.50 -11.85
CA ARG A 103 12.05 -2.52 -10.92
C ARG A 103 13.14 -3.33 -10.19
N GLY A 104 14.29 -3.51 -10.84
CA GLY A 104 15.34 -4.41 -10.37
C GLY A 104 14.92 -5.88 -10.45
N SER A 105 15.57 -6.72 -9.64
CA SER A 105 15.35 -8.17 -9.63
C SER A 105 14.15 -8.59 -8.78
N THR A 106 13.71 -9.85 -8.93
CA THR A 106 12.65 -10.43 -8.09
C THR A 106 12.97 -10.38 -6.59
N ALA A 107 14.24 -10.55 -6.22
CA ALA A 107 14.68 -10.39 -4.83
C ALA A 107 14.49 -8.95 -4.35
N GLY A 108 14.74 -7.96 -5.22
CA GLY A 108 14.46 -6.55 -4.95
C GLY A 108 12.97 -6.29 -4.65
N LEU A 109 12.08 -6.94 -5.39
CA LEU A 109 10.63 -6.84 -5.15
C LEU A 109 10.22 -7.40 -3.77
N ILE A 110 10.78 -8.54 -3.38
CA ILE A 110 10.52 -9.13 -2.05
C ILE A 110 10.98 -8.16 -0.95
N VAL A 111 12.16 -7.55 -1.12
CA VAL A 111 12.67 -6.52 -0.19
C VAL A 111 11.78 -5.29 -0.16
N GLU A 112 11.23 -4.87 -1.31
CA GLU A 112 10.28 -3.75 -1.39
C GLU A 112 9.01 -4.03 -0.58
N TYR A 113 8.44 -5.24 -0.71
CA TYR A 113 7.28 -5.65 0.08
C TYR A 113 7.61 -5.73 1.57
N ALA A 114 8.75 -6.32 1.95
CA ALA A 114 9.18 -6.42 3.33
C ALA A 114 9.39 -5.03 3.96
N ARG A 115 10.02 -4.09 3.24
CA ARG A 115 10.19 -2.70 3.71
C ARG A 115 8.85 -2.01 3.92
N ASN A 116 7.88 -2.21 3.03
CA ASN A 116 6.54 -1.66 3.21
C ASN A 116 5.80 -2.29 4.40
N ALA A 117 5.96 -3.59 4.63
CA ALA A 117 5.38 -4.27 5.79
C ALA A 117 5.93 -3.73 7.12
N LEU A 118 7.21 -3.35 7.15
CA LEU A 118 7.91 -2.84 8.33
C LEU A 118 7.74 -1.34 8.57
N ARG A 119 7.07 -0.60 7.66
CA ARG A 119 6.78 0.82 7.90
C ARG A 119 5.96 0.93 9.19
N PRO A 120 6.28 1.86 10.12
CA PRO A 120 5.55 1.96 11.39
C PRO A 120 4.03 2.08 11.22
N THR A 121 3.58 2.80 10.19
CA THR A 121 2.16 2.99 9.87
C THR A 121 1.43 1.74 9.35
N VAL A 122 2.18 0.70 8.97
CA VAL A 122 1.69 -0.62 8.53
C VAL A 122 1.88 -1.66 9.62
N ALA A 123 3.09 -1.71 10.18
CA ALA A 123 3.52 -2.69 11.16
C ALA A 123 2.79 -2.53 12.49
N PHE A 124 2.67 -1.30 13.02
CA PHE A 124 2.16 -1.10 14.37
C PHE A 124 0.75 -1.68 14.58
N PRO A 125 -0.26 -1.37 13.74
CA PRO A 125 -1.60 -1.91 13.94
C PRO A 125 -1.66 -3.44 13.88
N HIS A 126 -0.91 -4.05 12.96
CA HIS A 126 -0.97 -5.50 12.73
C HIS A 126 -0.13 -6.28 13.74
N ALA A 127 1.09 -5.82 14.02
CA ALA A 127 2.00 -6.48 14.95
C ALA A 127 1.39 -6.56 16.36
N VAL A 128 0.76 -5.48 16.83
CA VAL A 128 0.09 -5.47 18.13
C VAL A 128 -1.03 -6.52 18.18
N LEU A 129 -1.85 -6.62 17.13
CA LEU A 129 -2.95 -7.59 17.07
C LEU A 129 -2.45 -9.03 16.97
N VAL A 130 -1.45 -9.30 16.12
CA VAL A 130 -0.85 -10.63 15.99
C VAL A 130 -0.21 -11.09 17.29
N LEU A 131 0.51 -10.20 17.99
CA LEU A 131 1.12 -10.52 19.27
C LEU A 131 0.08 -10.77 20.37
N ALA A 132 -0.98 -9.96 20.42
CA ALA A 132 -2.07 -10.16 21.38
C ALA A 132 -2.79 -11.49 21.17
N LEU A 133 -3.15 -11.80 19.93
CA LEU A 133 -3.83 -13.05 19.58
C LEU A 133 -2.92 -14.27 19.77
N GLY A 134 -1.65 -14.19 19.35
CA GLY A 134 -0.69 -15.28 19.55
C GLY A 134 -0.32 -15.49 21.02
N GLY A 135 -0.30 -14.43 21.84
CA GLY A 135 -0.12 -14.55 23.28
C GLY A 135 -1.30 -15.27 23.95
N MET A 136 -2.52 -14.89 23.61
CA MET A 136 -3.75 -15.56 24.08
C MET A 136 -3.74 -17.04 23.70
N SER A 137 -3.34 -17.34 22.47
CA SER A 137 -3.34 -18.69 21.92
C SER A 137 -2.40 -19.65 22.65
N LEU A 138 -1.32 -19.14 23.26
CA LEU A 138 -0.39 -19.94 24.07
C LEU A 138 -0.91 -20.21 25.49
N LEU A 139 -1.97 -19.53 25.92
CA LEU A 139 -2.57 -19.66 27.26
C LEU A 139 -3.78 -20.61 27.29
N ASP A 140 -4.35 -20.91 26.11
CA ASP A 140 -5.46 -21.86 25.91
C ASP A 140 -4.94 -23.27 25.60
#